data_AF-A0A966DLA7-F1
#
_entry.id   AF-A0A966DLA7-F1
#
_cell.length_a   1.000
_cell.length_b   1.000
_cell.length_c   1.000
_cell.angle_alpha   90.00
_cell.angle_beta   90.00
_cell.angle_gamma   90.00
#
_symmetry.space_group_name_H-M   'P 1'
#
loop_
_entity.id
_entity.type
_entity.pdbx_description
1 polymer ?
#
loop_
_entity_poly.entity_id
_entity_poly.type
_entity_poly.pdbx_seq_one_letter_code
_entity_poly.pdbx_strand_id
1 'polypeptide(L)'
;MNKKFLLPLLMTVALFLVSCDKDDDPIVTNPFDDQSESSDAARSKIVVISDLHMGNDLVYSENVKHLDRLEQFLKEVRASETIKELVLGGDILDEWYVPTRIDTYGSGTQADFVRKSVEANK
;
A
#
# COMPACT_ATOMS: atom_id res chain seq x y z
N MET A 1 -18.19 23.18 44.23
CA MET A 1 -17.43 22.45 43.18
C MET A 1 -15.97 22.89 43.23
N ASN A 2 -15.05 21.98 43.57
CA ASN A 2 -13.65 22.33 43.82
C ASN A 2 -12.92 22.69 42.52
N LYS A 3 -12.69 23.99 42.30
CA LYS A 3 -11.99 24.54 41.11
C LYS A 3 -10.58 23.95 40.90
N LYS A 4 -10.00 23.31 41.93
CA LYS A 4 -8.69 22.63 41.89
C LYS A 4 -8.65 21.39 40.99
N PHE A 5 -9.80 20.77 40.70
CA PHE A 5 -9.89 19.65 39.76
C PHE A 5 -10.21 20.08 38.33
N LEU A 6 -10.61 21.34 38.11
CA LEU A 6 -10.98 21.84 36.78
C LEU A 6 -9.76 22.00 35.88
N LEU A 7 -8.62 22.42 36.44
CA LEU A 7 -7.37 22.66 35.72
C LEU A 7 -6.71 21.36 35.19
N PRO A 8 -6.52 20.28 35.98
CA PRO A 8 -5.96 19.04 35.46
C PRO A 8 -6.92 18.35 34.48
N LEU A 9 -8.24 18.51 34.66
CA LEU A 9 -9.25 17.98 33.74
C LEU A 9 -9.24 18.70 32.38
N LEU A 10 -9.05 20.02 32.36
CA LEU A 10 -8.91 20.76 31.10
C LEU A 10 -7.63 20.34 30.35
N MET A 11 -6.56 20.06 31.08
CA MET A 11 -5.26 19.70 30.51
C MET A 11 -5.26 18.30 29.89
N THR A 12 -5.96 17.33 30.51
CA THR A 12 -6.15 16.00 29.90
C THR A 12 -7.07 16.04 28.69
N VAL A 13 -8.13 16.84 28.69
CA VAL A 13 -9.01 17.02 27.51
C VAL A 13 -8.24 17.65 26.33
N ALA A 14 -7.34 18.61 26.59
CA ALA A 14 -6.51 19.20 25.54
C ALA A 14 -5.54 18.19 24.89
N LEU A 15 -5.00 17.24 25.66
CA LEU A 15 -4.11 16.19 25.14
C LEU A 15 -4.83 15.20 24.22
N PHE A 16 -6.13 14.95 24.44
CA PHE A 16 -6.92 14.09 23.53
C PHE A 16 -7.27 14.76 22.20
N LEU A 17 -7.25 16.09 22.12
CA LEU A 17 -7.56 16.83 20.88
C LEU A 17 -6.35 17.03 19.97
N VAL A 18 -5.12 16.89 20.49
CA VAL A 18 -3.87 17.01 19.71
C VAL A 18 -3.47 15.70 19.03
N SER A 19 -4.02 14.56 19.44
CA SER A 19 -3.67 13.25 18.85
C SER A 19 -4.40 12.94 17.53
N CYS A 20 -4.99 13.94 16.87
CA CYS A 20 -5.69 13.81 15.60
C CYS A 20 -5.06 14.70 14.53
N ASP A 21 -3.76 14.57 14.31
CA ASP A 21 -3.19 14.95 13.02
C ASP A 21 -3.37 13.78 12.05
N LYS A 22 -4.14 14.03 10.98
CA LYS A 22 -4.18 13.21 9.77
C LYS A 22 -3.31 13.83 8.69
N ASP A 23 -2.37 14.67 9.08
CA ASP A 23 -1.47 15.31 8.16
C ASP A 23 -0.29 14.35 8.00
N ASP A 24 -0.37 13.52 6.95
CA ASP A 24 0.81 12.87 6.41
C ASP A 24 1.76 14.00 5.98
N ASP A 25 2.81 14.25 6.77
CA ASP A 25 3.86 15.19 6.40
C ASP A 25 4.28 14.89 4.95
N PRO A 26 4.38 15.91 4.07
CA PRO A 26 4.77 15.67 2.70
C PRO A 26 6.13 14.96 2.72
N ILE A 27 6.19 13.78 2.12
CA ILE A 27 7.43 13.03 1.93
C ILE A 27 8.33 13.91 1.03
N VAL A 28 9.15 14.75 1.65
CA VAL A 28 10.04 15.70 0.94
C VAL A 28 11.14 14.93 0.18
N THR A 29 11.44 13.71 0.63
CA THR A 29 12.49 12.86 0.08
C THR A 29 11.96 11.44 -0.13
N ASN A 30 12.12 10.91 -1.34
CA ASN A 30 11.68 9.56 -1.68
C ASN A 30 12.31 8.53 -0.72
N PRO A 31 11.52 7.62 -0.11
CA PRO A 31 12.04 6.66 0.87
C PRO A 31 13.11 5.73 0.32
N PHE A 32 13.15 5.50 -1.00
CA PHE A 32 14.15 4.66 -1.63
C PHE A 32 15.48 5.38 -1.89
N ASP A 33 15.51 6.70 -1.80
CA ASP A 33 16.70 7.50 -2.08
C ASP A 33 17.50 7.84 -0.82
N ASP A 34 17.15 7.24 0.32
CA ASP A 34 18.01 7.28 1.50
C ASP A 34 19.36 6.59 1.19
N GLN A 35 20.43 7.29 1.57
CA GLN A 35 21.83 6.92 1.39
C GLN A 35 22.57 6.77 2.72
N SER A 36 21.84 6.71 3.85
CA SER A 36 22.38 6.40 5.16
C SER A 36 23.26 5.15 5.18
N GLU A 37 22.88 4.12 4.41
CA GLU A 37 23.56 2.82 4.35
C GLU A 37 24.51 2.65 3.14
N SER A 38 24.58 3.62 2.22
CA SER A 38 25.40 3.54 1.02
C SER A 38 25.75 4.92 0.47
N SER A 39 27.03 5.18 0.25
CA SER A 39 27.51 6.42 -0.42
C SER A 39 27.37 6.38 -1.95
N ASP A 40 26.77 5.32 -2.51
CA ASP A 40 26.59 5.18 -3.95
C ASP A 40 25.34 5.93 -4.39
N ALA A 41 25.55 7.12 -4.95
CA ALA A 41 24.50 7.92 -5.57
C ALA A 41 24.10 7.43 -6.97
N ALA A 42 24.65 6.30 -7.43
CA ALA A 42 24.27 5.71 -8.71
C ALA A 42 22.87 5.07 -8.66
N ARG A 43 22.19 5.09 -9.81
CA ARG A 43 20.95 4.35 -10.04
C ARG A 43 21.23 2.86 -10.23
N SER A 44 21.47 2.15 -9.12
CA SER A 44 21.92 0.76 -9.10
C SER A 44 21.01 -0.18 -8.29
N LYS A 45 20.04 0.33 -7.53
CA LYS A 45 19.18 -0.50 -6.66
C LYS A 45 18.17 -1.31 -7.48
N ILE A 46 17.94 -2.55 -7.06
CA ILE A 46 16.89 -3.43 -7.61
C ILE A 46 15.87 -3.65 -6.50
N VAL A 47 14.61 -3.34 -6.77
CA VAL A 47 13.49 -3.63 -5.87
C VAL A 47 12.76 -4.85 -6.39
N VAL A 48 12.50 -5.82 -5.51
CA VAL A 48 11.73 -7.02 -5.84
C VAL A 48 10.47 -7.00 -4.99
N ILE A 49 9.32 -7.11 -5.63
CA ILE A 49 8.02 -7.29 -4.98
C ILE A 49 7.35 -8.54 -5.53
N SER A 50 6.64 -9.28 -4.68
CA SER A 50 6.03 -10.57 -5.02
C SER A 50 4.73 -10.74 -4.25
N ASP A 51 3.95 -11.75 -4.60
CA ASP A 51 2.81 -12.26 -3.80
C ASP A 51 1.80 -11.14 -3.49
N LEU A 52 1.41 -10.38 -4.53
CA LEU A 52 0.38 -9.36 -4.39
C LEU A 52 -1.02 -9.99 -4.33
N HIS A 53 -1.21 -11.16 -4.96
CA HIS A 53 -2.47 -11.91 -4.99
C HIS A 53 -3.69 -11.02 -5.34
N MET A 54 -3.55 -10.16 -6.35
CA MET A 54 -4.65 -9.31 -6.82
C MET A 54 -5.68 -10.12 -7.61
N GLY A 55 -6.96 -9.77 -7.43
CA GLY A 55 -8.07 -10.52 -8.00
C GLY A 55 -9.18 -9.63 -8.57
N ASN A 56 -10.11 -10.24 -9.31
CA ASN A 56 -11.26 -9.56 -9.91
C ASN A 56 -12.46 -9.37 -8.95
N ASP A 57 -12.55 -10.15 -7.88
CA ASP A 57 -13.57 -10.05 -6.85
C ASP A 57 -12.93 -9.53 -5.56
N LEU A 58 -13.10 -8.23 -5.34
CA LEU A 58 -12.53 -7.52 -4.20
C LEU A 58 -13.11 -7.97 -2.85
N VAL A 59 -14.20 -8.76 -2.83
CA VAL A 59 -14.74 -9.32 -1.59
C VAL A 59 -13.79 -10.37 -1.00
N TYR A 60 -13.08 -11.11 -1.84
CA TYR A 60 -12.15 -12.15 -1.39
C TYR A 60 -10.68 -11.74 -1.51
N SER A 61 -10.36 -10.71 -2.31
CA SER A 61 -8.97 -10.34 -2.59
C SER A 61 -8.23 -9.88 -1.33
N GLU A 62 -7.02 -10.42 -1.13
CA GLU A 62 -6.28 -10.28 0.12
C GLU A 62 -5.72 -8.87 0.34
N ASN A 63 -5.41 -8.16 -0.74
CA ASN A 63 -4.71 -6.88 -0.69
C ASN A 63 -5.60 -5.64 -0.92
N VAL A 64 -6.93 -5.82 -1.02
CA VAL A 64 -7.87 -4.73 -1.34
C VAL A 64 -7.75 -3.52 -0.42
N LYS A 65 -7.45 -3.74 0.87
CA LYS A 65 -7.28 -2.66 1.87
C LYS A 65 -5.96 -1.90 1.73
N HIS A 66 -5.05 -2.35 0.88
CA HIS A 66 -3.70 -1.83 0.73
C HIS A 66 -3.40 -1.33 -0.70
N LEU A 67 -4.41 -1.28 -1.59
CA LEU A 67 -4.24 -0.81 -2.96
C LEU A 67 -3.68 0.62 -3.03
N ASP A 68 -4.17 1.53 -2.18
CA ASP A 68 -3.65 2.90 -2.10
C ASP A 68 -2.16 2.93 -1.72
N ARG A 69 -1.75 2.06 -0.79
CA ARG A 69 -0.34 1.94 -0.38
C ARG A 69 0.52 1.33 -1.48
N LEU A 70 -0.01 0.36 -2.22
CA LEU A 70 0.66 -0.22 -3.39
C LEU A 70 0.82 0.83 -4.50
N GLU A 71 -0.20 1.64 -4.76
CA GLU A 71 -0.14 2.74 -5.71
C GLU A 71 0.93 3.76 -5.29
N GLN A 72 0.95 4.14 -4.01
CA GLN A 72 1.99 4.99 -3.43
C GLN A 72 3.38 4.37 -3.60
N PHE A 73 3.55 3.09 -3.27
CA PHE A 73 4.80 2.37 -3.44
C PHE A 73 5.29 2.42 -4.90
N LEU A 74 4.40 2.16 -5.87
CA LEU A 74 4.75 2.21 -7.29
C LEU A 74 5.11 3.63 -7.74
N LYS A 75 4.46 4.66 -7.20
CA LYS A 75 4.82 6.07 -7.42
C LYS A 75 6.21 6.39 -6.85
N GLU A 76 6.51 5.92 -5.64
CA GLU A 76 7.81 6.06 -4.98
C GLU A 76 8.91 5.34 -5.79
N VAL A 77 8.69 4.08 -6.19
CA VAL A 77 9.64 3.34 -7.04
C VAL A 77 9.89 4.06 -8.36
N ARG A 78 8.84 4.57 -9.01
CA ARG A 78 8.96 5.32 -10.28
C ARG A 78 9.73 6.63 -10.12
N ALA A 79 9.52 7.33 -9.01
CA ALA A 79 10.13 8.62 -8.74
C ALA A 79 11.56 8.52 -8.17
N SER A 80 12.02 7.33 -7.79
CA SER A 80 13.34 7.15 -7.17
C SER A 80 14.48 7.44 -8.15
N GLU A 81 15.46 8.18 -7.68
CA GLU A 81 16.69 8.45 -8.42
C GLU A 81 17.67 7.26 -8.38
N THR A 82 17.56 6.41 -7.35
CA THR A 82 18.49 5.30 -7.09
C THR A 82 18.00 3.92 -7.57
N ILE A 83 16.70 3.72 -7.80
CA ILE A 83 16.15 2.44 -8.29
C ILE A 83 16.33 2.28 -9.80
N LYS A 84 17.09 1.28 -10.21
CA LYS A 84 17.29 0.88 -11.61
C LYS A 84 16.18 -0.01 -12.14
N GLU A 85 15.67 -0.92 -11.32
CA GLU A 85 14.76 -1.98 -11.76
C GLU A 85 13.75 -2.33 -10.67
N LEU A 86 12.50 -2.55 -11.09
CA LEU A 86 11.46 -3.19 -10.30
C LEU A 86 11.19 -4.58 -10.89
N VAL A 87 11.40 -5.61 -10.09
CA VAL A 87 11.14 -7.00 -10.44
C VAL A 87 9.83 -7.43 -9.79
N LEU A 88 8.95 -8.03 -10.58
CA LEU A 88 7.75 -8.70 -10.11
C LEU A 88 8.06 -10.20 -9.93
N GLY A 89 8.16 -10.65 -8.69
CA GLY A 89 8.69 -11.95 -8.28
C GLY A 89 7.75 -13.14 -8.44
N GLY A 90 6.49 -12.93 -8.83
CA GLY A 90 5.48 -13.98 -8.93
C GLY A 90 4.16 -13.57 -8.27
N ASP A 91 3.12 -14.36 -8.51
CA ASP A 91 1.81 -14.28 -7.84
C ASP A 91 1.25 -12.86 -7.71
N ILE A 92 1.34 -12.12 -8.81
CA ILE A 92 0.85 -10.74 -8.91
C ILE A 92 -0.68 -10.73 -9.04
N LEU A 93 -1.20 -11.57 -9.93
CA LEU A 93 -2.61 -11.84 -10.11
C LEU A 93 -2.84 -13.28 -9.69
N ASP A 94 -3.89 -13.54 -8.91
CA ASP A 94 -4.16 -14.86 -8.39
C ASP A 94 -5.61 -15.28 -8.59
N GLU A 95 -5.83 -16.53 -8.98
CA GLU A 95 -7.14 -17.17 -9.13
C GLU A 95 -7.48 -18.03 -7.91
N TRP A 96 -6.49 -18.37 -7.09
CA TRP A 96 -6.59 -19.35 -6.01
C TRP A 96 -7.26 -18.80 -4.75
N TYR A 97 -7.35 -17.47 -4.62
CA TYR A 97 -8.07 -16.80 -3.54
C TYR A 97 -9.60 -16.95 -3.64
N VAL A 98 -10.13 -17.33 -4.81
CA VAL A 98 -11.57 -17.50 -5.03
C VAL A 98 -12.07 -18.80 -4.38
N PRO A 99 -13.17 -18.78 -3.58
CA PRO A 99 -13.67 -19.99 -2.94
C PRO A 99 -14.02 -21.09 -3.95
N THR A 100 -13.65 -22.34 -3.65
CA THR A 100 -13.78 -23.50 -4.56
C THR A 100 -15.21 -23.83 -5.03
N ARG A 101 -16.23 -23.23 -4.41
CA ARG A 101 -17.64 -23.38 -4.78
C ARG A 101 -18.17 -22.26 -5.69
N ILE A 102 -17.31 -21.30 -6.03
CA ILE A 102 -17.61 -20.19 -6.93
C ILE A 102 -16.97 -20.50 -8.28
N ASP A 103 -17.69 -20.18 -9.35
CA ASP A 103 -17.16 -20.28 -10.71
C ASP A 103 -16.23 -19.08 -10.97
N THR A 104 -14.92 -19.29 -10.83
CA THR A 104 -13.86 -18.27 -10.99
C THR A 104 -13.92 -17.57 -12.35
N TYR A 105 -14.27 -18.29 -13.41
CA TYR A 105 -14.28 -17.74 -14.77
C TYR A 105 -15.69 -17.31 -15.22
N GLY A 106 -16.73 -17.88 -14.62
CA GLY A 106 -18.08 -17.75 -15.14
C GLY A 106 -18.15 -18.33 -16.55
N SER A 107 -18.74 -17.56 -17.47
CA SER A 107 -18.75 -17.89 -18.90
C SER A 107 -17.49 -17.45 -19.67
N GLY A 108 -16.44 -16.99 -18.99
CA GLY A 108 -15.25 -16.40 -19.59
C GLY A 108 -14.04 -17.34 -19.66
N THR A 109 -12.92 -16.78 -20.10
CA THR A 109 -11.59 -17.43 -20.13
C THR A 109 -10.68 -16.91 -19.00
N GLN A 110 -9.55 -17.57 -18.77
CA GLN A 110 -8.48 -17.05 -17.90
C GLN A 110 -7.99 -15.66 -18.35
N ALA A 111 -7.92 -15.40 -19.65
CA ALA A 111 -7.57 -14.07 -20.14
C ALA A 111 -8.63 -13.02 -19.74
N ASP A 112 -9.90 -13.42 -19.69
CA ASP A 112 -10.98 -12.55 -19.21
C ASP A 112 -10.91 -12.35 -17.70
N PHE A 113 -10.49 -13.36 -16.94
CA PHE A 113 -10.17 -13.20 -15.52
C PHE A 113 -9.11 -12.12 -15.30
N VAL A 114 -7.96 -12.22 -15.99
CA VAL A 114 -6.87 -11.24 -15.89
C VAL A 114 -7.35 -9.83 -16.21
N ARG A 115 -8.11 -9.66 -17.30
CA ARG A 115 -8.65 -8.33 -17.67
C ARG A 115 -9.59 -7.79 -16.60
N LYS A 116 -10.48 -8.61 -16.06
CA LYS A 116 -11.38 -8.21 -14.97
C LYS A 116 -10.60 -7.85 -13.70
N SER A 117 -9.52 -8.58 -13.37
CA SER A 117 -8.66 -8.26 -12.23
C SER A 117 -7.98 -6.90 -12.41
N VAL A 118 -7.48 -6.61 -13.61
CA VAL A 118 -6.91 -5.27 -13.90
C VAL A 118 -7.97 -4.19 -13.75
N GLU A 119 -9.17 -4.36 -14.32
CA GLU A 119 -10.26 -3.37 -14.22
C GLU A 119 -10.73 -3.15 -12.78
N ALA A 120 -10.77 -4.19 -11.95
CA ALA A 120 -11.22 -4.11 -10.56
C ALA A 120 -10.23 -3.39 -9.64
N ASN A 121 -8.94 -3.36 -9.98
CA ASN A 121 -7.87 -2.79 -9.16
C ASN A 121 -7.29 -1.49 -9.75
N LYS A 122 -8.10 -0.74 -10.52
CA LYS A 122 -7.73 0.57 -11.09
C LYS A 122 -7.83 1.72 -10.10
#